data_AF-A0A1F0PFV4-F1
#
_entry.id   AF-A0A1F0PFV4-F1
#
_cell.length_a   1.000
_cell.length_b   1.000
_cell.length_c   1.000
_cell.angle_alpha   90.00
_cell.angle_beta   90.00
_cell.angle_gamma   90.00
#
_symmetry.space_group_name_H-M   'P 1'
#
loop_
_entity.id
_entity.type
_entity.pdbx_description
1 polymer ?
#
loop_
_entity_poly.entity_id
_entity_poly.type
_entity_poly.pdbx_seq_one_letter_code
_entity_poly.pdbx_strand_id
1 'polypeptide(L)'
;MRLEKPTDAGKFRDNNEVVVENGITHEIVHTPPPYHDIPLFVNTLCQFFNEKQTETFIHPIIRGIIIHFMVSYMHPFIDGNGRTARALFYWYMLHQDYWLTEYLSISRIIAKNKKSYEKAFLYTEADELDIGYFVTYHLHVLEKAFDELKKYITLKIEKRKNGAIFFQLEGINERQADILGLIREHPGVMLTIKELENRFSITHPTAKTDIDQLVKQGYMTEIPLNKVKSGYIKGDKFDRMMETLK
;
A
#
# COMPACT_ATOMS: atom_id res chain seq x y z
N MET A 1 -3.20 -4.64 18.47
CA MET A 1 -3.31 -5.73 19.45
C MET A 1 -1.94 -5.91 20.09
N ARG A 2 -1.87 -5.84 21.43
CA ARG A 2 -0.65 -6.01 22.22
C ARG A 2 -0.71 -7.44 22.79
N LEU A 3 0.39 -8.17 22.74
CA LEU A 3 0.51 -9.49 23.38
C LEU A 3 0.08 -9.38 24.85
N GLU A 4 -0.71 -10.34 25.34
CA GLU A 4 -1.14 -10.37 26.74
C GLU A 4 0.04 -10.53 27.69
N LYS A 5 1.00 -11.38 27.30
CA LYS A 5 2.28 -11.56 28.00
C LYS A 5 3.43 -11.19 27.07
N PRO A 6 4.19 -10.11 27.37
CA PRO A 6 5.35 -9.73 26.58
C PRO A 6 6.42 -10.81 26.47
N THR A 7 6.48 -11.74 27.44
CA THR A 7 7.41 -12.87 27.49
C THR A 7 7.20 -13.91 26.38
N ASP A 8 6.05 -13.86 25.71
CA ASP A 8 5.67 -14.82 24.67
C ASP A 8 6.13 -14.35 23.28
N ALA A 9 6.59 -13.09 23.18
CA ALA A 9 7.16 -12.56 21.96
C ALA A 9 8.37 -13.39 21.49
N GLY A 10 8.32 -13.85 20.24
CA GLY A 10 9.40 -14.63 19.62
C GLY A 10 9.48 -16.09 20.07
N LYS A 11 8.51 -16.59 20.86
CA LYS A 11 8.45 -17.99 21.29
C LYS A 11 7.37 -18.74 20.55
N PHE A 12 7.66 -19.99 20.17
CA PHE A 12 6.63 -20.90 19.72
C PHE A 12 5.67 -21.24 20.85
N ARG A 13 4.42 -21.52 20.52
CA ARG A 13 3.44 -22.03 21.48
C ARG A 13 3.88 -23.40 21.99
N ASP A 14 3.58 -23.66 23.25
CA ASP A 14 3.92 -24.90 23.97
C ASP A 14 2.67 -25.73 24.32
N ASN A 15 1.52 -25.36 23.76
CA ASN A 15 0.22 -25.97 23.98
C ASN A 15 -0.67 -25.88 22.73
N ASN A 16 -1.84 -26.52 22.79
CA ASN A 16 -2.82 -26.58 21.70
C ASN A 16 -4.04 -25.68 21.94
N GLU A 17 -3.95 -24.70 22.85
CA GLU A 17 -5.06 -23.79 23.17
C GLU A 17 -5.21 -22.68 22.11
N VAL A 18 -4.16 -22.44 21.32
CA VAL A 18 -4.17 -21.44 20.26
C VAL A 18 -5.00 -21.93 19.08
N VAL A 19 -6.07 -21.21 18.78
CA VAL A 19 -6.99 -21.46 17.66
C VAL A 19 -7.16 -20.21 16.81
N VAL A 20 -7.61 -20.39 15.57
CA VAL A 20 -8.00 -19.26 14.71
C VAL A 20 -9.49 -19.06 14.85
N GLU A 21 -9.89 -17.93 15.42
CA GLU A 21 -11.30 -17.59 15.63
C GLU A 21 -11.81 -16.52 14.67
N ASN A 22 -13.11 -16.58 14.40
CA ASN A 22 -13.82 -15.47 13.80
C ASN A 22 -13.90 -14.31 14.80
N GLY A 23 -13.34 -13.15 14.44
CA GLY A 23 -13.28 -11.99 15.34
C GLY A 23 -14.62 -11.34 15.71
N ILE A 24 -15.76 -11.82 15.18
CA ILE A 24 -17.10 -11.36 15.56
C ILE A 24 -17.87 -12.47 16.28
N THR A 25 -17.89 -13.68 15.73
CA THR A 25 -18.70 -14.79 16.27
C THR A 25 -17.97 -15.60 17.34
N HIS A 26 -16.65 -15.45 17.47
CA HIS A 26 -15.76 -16.29 18.30
C HIS A 26 -15.82 -17.78 17.96
N GLU A 27 -16.40 -18.14 16.81
CA GLU A 27 -16.37 -19.51 16.33
C GLU A 27 -14.94 -19.88 15.92
N ILE A 28 -14.52 -21.08 16.29
CA ILE A 28 -13.26 -21.67 15.85
C ILE A 28 -13.38 -21.93 14.35
N VAL A 29 -12.57 -21.21 13.58
CA VAL A 29 -12.50 -21.31 12.11
C VAL A 29 -11.45 -22.33 11.70
N HIS A 30 -10.37 -22.45 12.48
CA HIS A 30 -9.32 -23.42 12.24
C HIS A 30 -8.65 -23.83 13.55
N THR A 31 -8.37 -25.13 13.67
CA THR A 31 -7.59 -25.72 14.76
C THR A 31 -6.22 -26.12 14.21
N PRO A 32 -5.13 -25.42 14.60
CA PRO A 32 -3.80 -25.71 14.12
C PRO A 32 -3.31 -27.13 14.49
N PRO A 33 -2.32 -27.67 13.78
CA PRO A 33 -1.64 -28.91 14.15
C PRO A 33 -1.08 -28.86 15.59
N PRO A 34 -0.79 -30.00 16.23
CA PRO A 34 -0.23 -30.02 17.58
C PRO A 34 1.09 -29.22 17.72
N TYR A 35 1.31 -28.61 18.90
CA TYR A 35 2.52 -27.80 19.14
C TYR A 35 3.82 -28.60 19.04
N HIS A 36 3.79 -29.91 19.31
CA HIS A 36 4.95 -30.79 19.21
C HIS A 36 5.44 -30.99 17.77
N ASP A 37 4.63 -30.67 16.77
CA ASP A 37 5.01 -30.72 15.35
C ASP A 37 5.76 -29.45 14.90
N ILE A 38 5.76 -28.37 15.69
CA ILE A 38 6.40 -27.09 15.35
C ILE A 38 7.90 -27.24 15.04
N PRO A 39 8.71 -27.97 15.81
CA PRO A 39 10.13 -28.13 15.50
C PRO A 39 10.37 -28.77 14.11
N LEU A 40 9.61 -29.81 13.76
CA LEU A 40 9.70 -30.47 12.47
C LEU A 40 9.21 -29.54 11.34
N PHE A 41 8.11 -28.85 11.57
CA PHE A 41 7.58 -27.85 10.64
C PHE A 41 8.59 -26.76 10.33
N VAL A 42 9.26 -26.19 11.34
CA VAL A 42 10.25 -25.13 11.15
C VAL A 42 11.41 -25.61 10.28
N ASN A 43 11.90 -26.83 10.52
CA ASN A 43 12.94 -27.43 9.67
C ASN A 43 12.45 -27.58 8.22
N THR A 44 11.23 -28.07 8.03
CA THR A 44 10.61 -28.24 6.70
C THR A 44 10.42 -26.90 5.99
N LEU A 45 9.93 -25.88 6.69
CA LEU A 45 9.75 -24.53 6.16
C LEU A 45 11.09 -23.92 5.73
N CYS A 46 12.12 -24.04 6.57
CA CYS A 46 13.45 -23.55 6.25
C CYS A 46 14.07 -24.27 5.04
N GLN A 47 13.90 -25.59 4.94
CA GLN A 47 14.33 -26.35 3.77
C GLN A 47 13.59 -25.86 2.52
N PHE A 48 12.26 -25.80 2.57
CA PHE A 48 11.43 -25.35 1.46
C PHE A 48 11.72 -23.90 1.03
N PHE A 49 12.02 -23.00 1.97
CA PHE A 49 12.37 -21.61 1.67
C PHE A 49 13.71 -21.51 0.91
N ASN A 50 14.71 -22.32 1.30
CA ASN A 50 16.07 -22.24 0.79
C ASN A 50 16.36 -23.17 -0.39
N GLU A 51 15.40 -24.01 -0.76
CA GLU A 51 15.54 -24.99 -1.82
C GLU A 51 15.72 -24.33 -3.19
N LYS A 52 16.83 -24.64 -3.87
CA LYS A 52 17.20 -24.07 -5.18
C LYS A 52 16.99 -25.02 -6.35
N GLN A 53 16.93 -26.32 -6.07
CA GLN A 53 16.84 -27.37 -7.08
C GLN A 53 15.79 -28.37 -6.62
N THR A 54 14.68 -28.39 -7.35
CA THR A 54 13.60 -29.34 -7.15
C THR A 54 13.37 -30.13 -8.43
N GLU A 55 12.97 -31.39 -8.28
CA GLU A 55 12.52 -32.20 -9.43
C GLU A 55 11.29 -31.57 -10.11
N THR A 56 10.41 -30.94 -9.31
CA THR A 56 9.24 -30.20 -9.81
C THR A 56 9.46 -28.70 -9.66
N PHE A 57 9.40 -27.97 -10.77
CA PHE A 57 9.50 -26.51 -10.74
C PHE A 57 8.26 -25.88 -10.06
N ILE A 58 8.51 -25.02 -9.07
CA ILE A 58 7.48 -24.17 -8.47
C ILE A 58 7.89 -22.71 -8.71
N HIS A 59 7.02 -21.96 -9.38
CA HIS A 59 7.26 -20.54 -9.64
C HIS A 59 7.45 -19.76 -8.31
N PRO A 60 8.41 -18.83 -8.19
CA PRO A 60 8.70 -18.11 -6.94
C PRO A 60 7.46 -17.46 -6.29
N ILE A 61 6.59 -16.83 -7.08
CA ILE A 61 5.32 -16.28 -6.55
C ILE A 61 4.49 -17.35 -5.84
N ILE A 62 4.33 -18.52 -6.47
CA ILE A 62 3.56 -19.63 -5.89
C ILE A 62 4.25 -20.15 -4.64
N ARG A 63 5.59 -20.31 -4.67
CA ARG A 63 6.38 -20.74 -3.51
C ARG A 63 6.23 -19.77 -2.33
N GLY A 64 6.25 -18.46 -2.57
CA GLY A 64 5.97 -17.44 -1.56
C GLY A 64 4.56 -17.59 -0.96
N ILE A 65 3.55 -17.84 -1.80
CA ILE A 65 2.17 -18.08 -1.33
C ILE A 65 2.08 -19.35 -0.48
N ILE A 66 2.79 -20.42 -0.86
CA ILE A 66 2.87 -21.65 -0.08
C ILE A 66 3.51 -21.36 1.29
N ILE A 67 4.61 -20.61 1.35
CA ILE A 67 5.25 -20.19 2.61
C ILE A 67 4.26 -19.43 3.51
N HIS A 68 3.47 -18.51 2.94
CA HIS A 68 2.42 -17.80 3.67
C HIS A 68 1.42 -18.79 4.27
N PHE A 69 0.92 -19.71 3.44
CA PHE A 69 -0.07 -20.71 3.85
C PHE A 69 0.47 -21.59 4.98
N MET A 70 1.67 -22.17 4.79
CA MET A 70 2.35 -23.05 5.74
C MET A 70 2.40 -22.45 7.15
N VAL A 71 2.81 -21.18 7.26
CA VAL A 71 2.92 -20.49 8.56
C VAL A 71 1.55 -20.18 9.15
N SER A 72 0.58 -19.80 8.31
CA SER A 72 -0.77 -19.47 8.75
C SER A 72 -1.53 -20.71 9.26
N TYR A 73 -1.32 -21.85 8.60
CA TYR A 73 -1.88 -23.15 8.93
C TYR A 73 -1.21 -23.75 10.18
N MET A 74 0.12 -23.73 10.26
CA MET A 74 0.81 -24.26 11.44
C MET A 74 0.54 -23.43 12.71
N HIS A 75 0.34 -22.12 12.52
CA HIS A 75 0.08 -21.17 13.58
C HIS A 75 1.06 -21.29 14.76
N PRO A 76 2.37 -21.17 14.53
CA PRO A 76 3.37 -21.62 15.49
C PRO A 76 3.56 -20.70 16.72
N PHE A 77 3.04 -19.47 16.70
CA PHE A 77 3.16 -18.49 17.80
C PHE A 77 1.84 -18.29 18.54
N ILE A 78 1.89 -17.73 19.77
CA ILE A 78 0.69 -17.37 20.56
C ILE A 78 -0.14 -16.27 19.88
N ASP A 79 0.50 -15.24 19.32
CA ASP A 79 -0.12 -14.20 18.48
C ASP A 79 0.90 -13.76 17.43
N GLY A 80 0.41 -13.13 16.36
CA GLY A 80 1.23 -12.55 15.31
C GLY A 80 1.39 -13.43 14.08
N ASN A 81 0.86 -14.65 14.07
CA ASN A 81 1.02 -15.61 12.98
C ASN A 81 0.68 -15.03 11.60
N GLY A 82 -0.47 -14.36 11.45
CA GLY A 82 -0.82 -13.72 10.17
C GLY A 82 0.09 -12.54 9.78
N ARG A 83 0.69 -11.84 10.75
CA ARG A 83 1.70 -10.79 10.47
C ARG A 83 3.03 -11.43 10.04
N THR A 84 3.46 -12.47 10.73
CA THR A 84 4.67 -13.24 10.43
C THR A 84 4.58 -13.94 9.08
N ALA A 85 3.45 -14.58 8.75
CA ALA A 85 3.23 -15.23 7.46
C ALA A 85 3.36 -14.23 6.29
N ARG A 86 2.75 -13.05 6.41
CA ARG A 86 2.89 -11.98 5.41
C ARG A 86 4.31 -11.46 5.32
N ALA A 87 4.98 -11.25 6.46
CA ALA A 87 6.37 -10.81 6.46
C ALA A 87 7.29 -11.81 5.76
N LEU A 88 7.10 -13.12 6.01
CA LEU A 88 7.84 -14.19 5.35
C LEU A 88 7.54 -14.26 3.84
N PHE A 89 6.28 -14.06 3.43
CA PHE A 89 5.92 -13.92 2.02
C PHE A 89 6.72 -12.78 1.36
N TYR A 90 6.66 -11.56 1.91
CA TYR A 90 7.37 -10.43 1.35
C TYR A 90 8.87 -10.65 1.32
N TRP A 91 9.44 -11.17 2.42
CA TRP A 91 10.87 -11.45 2.48
C TRP A 91 11.30 -12.47 1.43
N TYR A 92 10.55 -13.55 1.25
CA TYR A 92 10.81 -14.53 0.20
C TYR A 92 10.79 -13.89 -1.19
N MET A 93 9.75 -13.10 -1.49
CA MET A 93 9.62 -12.43 -2.78
C MET A 93 10.82 -11.51 -3.07
N LEU A 94 11.23 -10.72 -2.08
CA LEU A 94 12.40 -9.83 -2.19
C LEU A 94 13.70 -10.63 -2.39
N HIS A 95 13.83 -11.77 -1.70
CA HIS A 95 14.99 -12.65 -1.84
C HIS A 95 15.08 -13.31 -3.23
N GLN A 96 13.97 -13.45 -3.95
CA GLN A 96 13.89 -13.99 -5.31
C GLN A 96 13.88 -12.90 -6.39
N ASP A 97 14.37 -11.70 -6.09
CA ASP A 97 14.46 -10.54 -7.00
C ASP A 97 13.12 -9.94 -7.46
N TYR A 98 12.00 -10.26 -6.81
CA TYR A 98 10.71 -9.59 -7.03
C TYR A 98 10.62 -8.30 -6.20
N TRP A 99 11.60 -7.41 -6.38
CA TRP A 99 11.77 -6.16 -5.63
C TRP A 99 10.52 -5.27 -5.60
N LEU A 100 9.73 -5.28 -6.68
CA LEU A 100 8.53 -4.45 -6.78
C LEU A 100 7.48 -4.81 -5.70
N THR A 101 7.55 -6.02 -5.14
CA THR A 101 6.65 -6.46 -4.07
C THR A 101 6.74 -5.58 -2.82
N GLU A 102 7.87 -4.90 -2.56
CA GLU A 102 8.01 -3.92 -1.48
C GLU A 102 6.94 -2.81 -1.54
N TYR A 103 6.54 -2.44 -2.76
CA TYR A 103 5.56 -1.37 -2.99
C TYR A 103 4.12 -1.86 -3.10
N LEU A 104 3.91 -3.18 -3.11
CA LEU A 104 2.58 -3.78 -3.24
C LEU A 104 1.85 -3.79 -1.89
N SER A 105 0.69 -3.15 -1.85
CA SER A 105 -0.17 -3.08 -0.66
C SER A 105 -1.08 -4.31 -0.49
N ILE A 106 -0.51 -5.52 -0.55
CA ILE A 106 -1.25 -6.81 -0.46
C ILE A 106 -2.10 -6.87 0.81
N SER A 107 -1.51 -6.51 1.96
CA SER A 107 -2.20 -6.47 3.26
C SER A 107 -3.47 -5.60 3.24
N ARG A 108 -3.44 -4.47 2.52
CA ARG A 108 -4.59 -3.57 2.38
C ARG A 108 -5.72 -4.23 1.59
N ILE A 109 -5.38 -4.96 0.52
CA ILE A 109 -6.36 -5.64 -0.33
C ILE A 109 -7.00 -6.81 0.43
N ILE A 110 -6.18 -7.61 1.14
CA ILE A 110 -6.68 -8.68 2.01
C ILE A 110 -7.59 -8.11 3.09
N ALA A 111 -7.21 -7.01 3.74
CA ALA A 111 -8.03 -6.39 4.79
C ALA A 111 -9.38 -5.89 4.27
N LYS A 112 -9.44 -5.32 3.06
CA LYS A 112 -10.70 -4.90 2.41
C LYS A 112 -11.65 -6.07 2.15
N ASN A 113 -11.14 -7.29 1.99
CA ASN A 113 -11.93 -8.49 1.71
C ASN A 113 -11.50 -9.68 2.57
N LYS A 114 -11.52 -9.49 3.89
CA LYS A 114 -11.10 -10.50 4.88
C LYS A 114 -11.85 -11.83 4.72
N LYS A 115 -13.15 -11.78 4.43
CA LYS A 115 -14.00 -12.96 4.24
C LYS A 115 -13.50 -13.86 3.10
N SER A 116 -13.06 -13.29 1.98
CA SER A 116 -12.57 -14.09 0.85
C SER A 116 -11.23 -14.76 1.16
N TYR A 117 -10.37 -14.08 1.94
CA TYR A 117 -9.13 -14.67 2.44
C TYR A 117 -9.40 -15.86 3.36
N GLU A 118 -10.29 -15.69 4.36
CA GLU A 118 -10.68 -16.76 5.28
C GLU A 118 -11.31 -17.94 4.53
N LYS A 119 -12.17 -17.66 3.54
CA LYS A 119 -12.80 -18.68 2.70
C LYS A 119 -11.79 -19.48 1.87
N ALA A 120 -10.73 -18.86 1.38
CA ALA A 120 -9.67 -19.57 0.66
C ALA A 120 -8.92 -20.56 1.57
N PHE A 121 -8.72 -20.23 2.86
CA PHE A 121 -8.20 -21.18 3.85
C PHE A 121 -9.16 -22.34 4.07
N LEU A 122 -10.43 -22.04 4.36
CA LEU A 122 -11.44 -23.06 4.65
C LEU A 122 -11.64 -24.04 3.49
N TYR A 123 -11.59 -23.55 2.24
CA TYR A 123 -11.68 -24.41 1.06
C TYR A 123 -10.46 -25.30 0.88
N THR A 124 -9.26 -24.77 1.16
CA THR A 124 -8.04 -25.58 1.14
C THR A 124 -8.15 -26.71 2.18
N GLU A 125 -8.58 -26.41 3.41
CA GLU A 125 -8.72 -27.42 4.47
C GLU A 125 -9.83 -28.44 4.21
N ALA A 126 -10.94 -28.02 3.59
CA ALA A 126 -12.06 -28.90 3.29
C ALA A 126 -11.80 -29.85 2.10
N ASP A 127 -10.77 -29.59 1.29
CA ASP A 127 -10.47 -30.30 0.04
C ASP A 127 -9.06 -30.91 0.09
N GLU A 128 -8.80 -31.75 1.09
CA GLU A 128 -7.55 -32.52 1.26
C GLU A 128 -6.26 -31.67 1.18
N LEU A 129 -6.32 -30.41 1.65
CA LEU A 129 -5.23 -29.44 1.57
C LEU A 129 -4.86 -29.04 0.13
N ASP A 130 -5.82 -29.05 -0.81
CA ASP A 130 -5.65 -28.46 -2.14
C ASP A 130 -5.41 -26.96 -2.03
N ILE A 131 -4.13 -26.59 -2.07
CA ILE A 131 -3.68 -25.21 -1.94
C ILE A 131 -4.04 -24.36 -3.17
N GLY A 132 -4.58 -24.96 -4.23
CA GLY A 132 -5.04 -24.28 -5.44
C GLY A 132 -6.03 -23.15 -5.15
N TYR A 133 -6.93 -23.32 -4.18
CA TYR A 133 -7.84 -22.25 -3.75
C TYR A 133 -7.08 -21.05 -3.18
N PHE A 134 -6.11 -21.32 -2.32
CA PHE A 134 -5.32 -20.28 -1.66
C PHE A 134 -4.37 -19.56 -2.63
N VAL A 135 -3.74 -20.32 -3.53
CA VAL A 135 -2.89 -19.81 -4.62
C VAL A 135 -3.71 -18.91 -5.54
N THR A 136 -4.86 -19.38 -6.02
CA THR A 136 -5.73 -18.62 -6.92
C THR A 136 -6.18 -17.30 -6.29
N TYR A 137 -6.61 -17.34 -5.02
CA TYR A 137 -6.97 -16.14 -4.28
C TYR A 137 -5.79 -15.16 -4.18
N HIS A 138 -4.60 -15.63 -3.81
CA HIS A 138 -3.44 -14.76 -3.65
C HIS A 138 -2.94 -14.16 -4.97
N LEU A 139 -3.01 -14.91 -6.07
CA LEU A 139 -2.68 -14.39 -7.40
C LEU A 139 -3.60 -13.23 -7.79
N HIS A 140 -4.90 -13.34 -7.52
CA HIS A 140 -5.86 -12.24 -7.75
C HIS A 140 -5.57 -11.01 -6.88
N VAL A 141 -5.16 -11.23 -5.62
CA VAL A 141 -4.75 -10.15 -4.73
C VAL A 141 -3.49 -9.45 -5.27
N LEU A 142 -2.52 -10.20 -5.75
CA LEU A 142 -1.27 -9.68 -6.33
C LEU A 142 -1.53 -8.88 -7.60
N GLU A 143 -2.38 -9.39 -8.50
CA GLU A 143 -2.80 -8.69 -9.71
C GLU A 143 -3.43 -7.35 -9.37
N LYS A 144 -4.41 -7.33 -8.45
CA LYS A 144 -5.04 -6.09 -8.00
C LYS A 144 -4.04 -5.12 -7.35
N ALA A 145 -3.10 -5.63 -6.56
CA ALA A 145 -2.06 -4.79 -5.94
C ALA A 145 -1.20 -4.11 -7.00
N PHE A 146 -0.85 -4.87 -8.04
CA PHE A 146 -0.03 -4.38 -9.14
C PHE A 146 -0.78 -3.34 -9.99
N ASP A 147 -2.07 -3.55 -10.25
CA ASP A 147 -2.91 -2.57 -10.95
C ASP A 147 -3.10 -1.27 -10.14
N GLU A 148 -3.32 -1.37 -8.83
CA GLU A 148 -3.37 -0.20 -7.95
C GLU A 148 -2.02 0.56 -7.96
N LEU A 149 -0.89 -0.15 -7.95
CA LEU A 149 0.44 0.45 -8.02
C LEU A 149 0.69 1.14 -9.37
N LYS A 150 0.36 0.48 -10.49
CA LYS A 150 0.46 1.07 -11.83
C LYS A 150 -0.32 2.37 -11.93
N LYS A 151 -1.59 2.36 -11.50
CA LYS A 151 -2.43 3.56 -11.48
C LYS A 151 -1.81 4.68 -10.65
N TYR A 152 -1.30 4.34 -9.47
CA TYR A 152 -0.62 5.31 -8.60
C TYR A 152 0.62 5.92 -9.27
N ILE A 153 1.48 5.09 -9.88
CA ILE A 153 2.69 5.55 -10.57
C ILE A 153 2.33 6.44 -11.76
N THR A 154 1.38 6.04 -12.61
CA THR A 154 0.94 6.83 -13.77
C THR A 154 0.43 8.20 -13.33
N LEU A 155 -0.45 8.26 -12.32
CA LEU A 155 -0.96 9.52 -11.78
C LEU A 155 0.16 10.40 -11.20
N LYS A 156 1.18 9.81 -10.56
CA LYS A 156 2.33 10.56 -10.05
C LYS A 156 3.24 11.09 -11.16
N ILE A 157 3.45 10.32 -12.22
CA ILE A 157 4.22 10.76 -13.39
C ILE A 157 3.50 11.89 -14.13
N GLU A 158 2.19 11.77 -14.35
CA GLU A 158 1.37 12.81 -14.97
C GLU A 158 1.41 14.10 -14.17
N LYS A 159 1.23 14.03 -12.84
CA LYS A 159 1.36 15.19 -11.94
C LYS A 159 2.72 15.87 -12.05
N ARG A 160 3.81 15.09 -12.06
CA ARG A 160 5.16 15.63 -12.22
C ARG A 160 5.36 16.29 -13.58
N LYS A 161 4.88 15.68 -14.67
CA LYS A 161 4.95 16.29 -16.01
C LYS A 161 4.13 17.58 -16.10
N ASN A 162 2.95 17.59 -15.49
CA ASN A 162 2.08 18.76 -15.43
C ASN A 162 2.71 19.90 -14.63
N GLY A 163 3.42 19.64 -13.54
CA GLY A 163 4.20 20.67 -12.82
C GLY A 163 5.45 21.10 -13.57
N ALA A 164 6.24 20.16 -14.10
CA ALA A 164 7.53 20.43 -14.74
C ALA A 164 7.45 21.38 -15.95
N ILE A 165 6.34 21.37 -16.70
CA ILE A 165 6.15 22.31 -17.82
C ILE A 165 6.12 23.78 -17.35
N PHE A 166 5.58 24.04 -16.16
CA PHE A 166 5.50 25.38 -15.61
C PHE A 166 6.81 25.83 -14.98
N PHE A 167 7.65 24.90 -14.52
CA PHE A 167 8.99 25.23 -13.99
C PHE A 167 9.92 25.79 -15.07
N GLN A 168 9.62 25.56 -16.36
CA GLN A 168 10.36 26.15 -17.47
C GLN A 168 10.00 27.63 -17.71
N LEU A 169 8.91 28.13 -17.13
CA LEU A 169 8.53 29.53 -17.25
C LEU A 169 9.48 30.42 -16.43
N GLU A 170 9.89 31.53 -17.03
CA GLU A 170 10.74 32.50 -16.35
C GLU A 170 10.03 33.10 -15.12
N GLY A 171 10.71 33.11 -13.99
CA GLY A 171 10.17 33.66 -12.73
C GLY A 171 9.15 32.76 -12.02
N ILE A 172 9.04 31.49 -12.39
CA ILE A 172 8.24 30.47 -11.69
C ILE A 172 9.17 29.54 -10.90
N ASN A 173 8.92 29.41 -9.58
CA ASN A 173 9.60 28.42 -8.75
C ASN A 173 8.87 27.06 -8.74
N GLU A 174 9.48 26.03 -8.14
CA GLU A 174 8.93 24.66 -8.11
C GLU A 174 7.54 24.58 -7.46
N ARG A 175 7.30 25.31 -6.36
CA ARG A 175 5.98 25.31 -5.69
C ARG A 175 4.92 26.02 -6.52
N GLN A 176 5.29 27.11 -7.19
CA GLN A 176 4.42 27.83 -8.10
C GLN A 176 4.06 26.97 -9.32
N ALA A 177 5.04 26.22 -9.85
CA ALA A 177 4.82 25.27 -10.92
C ALA A 177 3.82 24.17 -10.52
N ASP A 178 3.93 23.65 -9.29
CA ASP A 178 2.97 22.70 -8.73
C ASP A 178 1.57 23.31 -8.55
N ILE A 179 1.47 24.57 -8.11
CA ILE A 179 0.18 25.30 -7.99
C ILE A 179 -0.50 25.42 -9.36
N LEU A 180 0.25 25.80 -10.39
CA LEU A 180 -0.25 25.90 -11.77
C LEU A 180 -0.64 24.53 -12.33
N GLY A 181 0.13 23.49 -11.99
CA GLY A 181 -0.20 22.09 -12.27
C GLY A 181 -1.55 21.67 -11.70
N LEU A 182 -1.85 22.03 -10.44
CA LEU A 182 -3.13 21.74 -9.81
C LEU A 182 -4.31 22.42 -10.51
N ILE A 183 -4.14 23.68 -10.91
CA ILE A 183 -5.16 24.45 -11.62
C ILE A 183 -5.39 23.89 -13.04
N ARG A 184 -4.33 23.41 -13.70
CA ARG A 184 -4.45 22.70 -14.97
C ARG A 184 -5.26 21.41 -14.85
N GLU A 185 -4.98 20.60 -13.83
CA GLU A 185 -5.67 19.33 -13.57
C GLU A 185 -7.12 19.53 -13.13
N HIS A 186 -7.36 20.59 -12.36
CA HIS A 186 -8.67 20.91 -11.81
C HIS A 186 -9.00 22.40 -12.05
N PRO A 187 -9.44 22.80 -13.26
CA PRO A 187 -9.65 24.21 -13.61
C PRO A 187 -10.63 24.98 -12.72
N GLY A 188 -11.54 24.28 -12.03
CA GLY A 188 -12.49 24.87 -11.08
C GLY A 188 -12.05 24.80 -9.61
N VAL A 189 -10.83 24.36 -9.31
CA VAL A 189 -10.35 24.31 -7.92
C VAL A 189 -10.12 25.73 -7.39
N MET A 190 -10.50 25.92 -6.13
CA MET A 190 -10.16 27.11 -5.37
C MET A 190 -9.16 26.71 -4.29
N LEU A 191 -8.08 27.47 -4.19
CA LEU A 191 -7.02 27.26 -3.21
C LEU A 191 -7.07 28.35 -2.14
N THR A 192 -6.67 28.02 -0.92
CA THR A 192 -6.48 28.98 0.16
C THR A 192 -5.04 28.97 0.65
N ILE A 193 -4.56 30.05 1.27
CA ILE A 193 -3.21 30.08 1.85
C ILE A 193 -3.01 28.91 2.83
N LYS A 194 -4.03 28.59 3.63
CA LYS A 194 -3.94 27.50 4.61
C LYS A 194 -3.73 26.13 3.97
N GLU A 195 -4.36 25.89 2.82
CA GLU A 195 -4.12 24.66 2.05
C GLU A 195 -2.72 24.63 1.46
N LEU A 196 -2.18 25.75 0.99
CA LEU A 196 -0.81 25.84 0.47
C LEU A 196 0.24 25.62 1.58
N GLU A 197 0.04 26.21 2.76
CA GLU A 197 0.88 25.96 3.95
C GLU A 197 0.95 24.47 4.26
N ASN A 198 -0.21 23.81 4.35
CA ASN A 198 -0.30 22.40 4.68
C ASN A 198 0.26 21.50 3.57
N ARG A 199 0.03 21.86 2.30
CA ARG A 199 0.47 21.07 1.14
C ARG A 199 1.98 21.08 0.97
N PHE A 200 2.60 22.24 1.15
CA PHE A 200 4.04 22.42 0.91
C PHE A 200 4.87 22.46 2.20
N SER A 201 4.23 22.34 3.37
CA SER A 201 4.88 22.46 4.68
C SER A 201 5.70 23.75 4.83
N ILE A 202 5.10 24.88 4.45
CA ILE A 202 5.71 26.21 4.46
C ILE A 202 4.94 27.17 5.37
N THR A 203 5.59 28.27 5.74
CA THR A 203 4.97 29.33 6.54
C THR A 203 3.99 30.17 5.72
N HIS A 204 3.02 30.79 6.41
CA HIS A 204 2.04 31.69 5.82
C HIS A 204 2.66 32.74 4.87
N PRO A 205 3.73 33.48 5.26
CA PRO A 205 4.29 34.51 4.38
C PRO A 205 4.89 33.93 3.09
N THR A 206 5.48 32.74 3.15
CA THR A 206 6.01 32.05 1.97
C THR A 206 4.88 31.64 1.03
N ALA A 207 3.82 31.01 1.56
CA ALA A 207 2.65 30.63 0.78
C ALA A 207 1.95 31.83 0.14
N LYS A 208 1.83 32.95 0.88
CA LYS A 208 1.27 34.21 0.37
C LYS A 208 2.15 34.83 -0.71
N THR A 209 3.47 34.81 -0.54
CA THR A 209 4.41 35.31 -1.55
C THR A 209 4.31 34.51 -2.85
N ASP A 210 4.27 33.19 -2.77
CA ASP A 210 4.18 32.32 -3.95
C ASP A 210 2.89 32.60 -4.73
N ILE A 211 1.73 32.66 -4.06
CA ILE A 211 0.44 32.90 -4.72
C ILE A 211 0.31 34.33 -5.24
N ASP A 212 0.83 35.33 -4.52
CA ASP A 212 0.75 36.74 -4.93
C ASP A 212 1.57 37.01 -6.18
N GLN A 213 2.70 36.34 -6.36
CA GLN A 213 3.47 36.41 -7.59
C GLN A 213 2.69 35.82 -8.78
N LEU A 214 2.01 34.69 -8.59
CA LEU A 214 1.14 34.10 -9.62
C LEU A 214 -0.06 35.00 -9.95
N VAL A 215 -0.62 35.67 -8.95
CA VAL A 215 -1.69 36.67 -9.15
C VAL A 215 -1.17 37.89 -9.92
N LYS A 216 0.01 38.41 -9.57
CA LYS A 216 0.66 39.52 -10.31
C LYS A 216 0.93 39.18 -11.77
N GLN A 217 1.32 37.93 -12.05
CA GLN A 217 1.52 37.45 -13.42
C GLN A 217 0.19 37.19 -14.16
N GLY A 218 -0.93 37.13 -13.44
CA GLY A 218 -2.29 36.92 -13.98
C GLY A 218 -2.63 35.44 -14.22
N TYR A 219 -1.82 34.52 -13.72
CA TYR A 219 -2.08 33.08 -13.81
C TYR A 219 -3.07 32.59 -12.75
N MET A 220 -3.21 33.35 -11.67
CA MET A 220 -4.19 33.15 -10.60
C MET A 220 -4.98 34.43 -10.36
N THR A 221 -6.19 34.31 -9.82
CA THR A 221 -7.04 35.44 -9.41
C THR A 221 -7.46 35.25 -7.96
N GLU A 222 -7.34 36.32 -7.16
CA GLU A 222 -7.82 36.35 -5.78
C GLU A 222 -9.33 36.66 -5.75
N ILE A 223 -10.09 35.87 -4.99
CA ILE A 223 -11.53 36.07 -4.74
C ILE A 223 -11.81 36.16 -3.24
N PRO A 224 -12.66 37.10 -2.79
CA PRO A 224 -13.03 37.18 -1.38
C PRO A 224 -13.97 36.02 -1.02
N LEU A 225 -13.61 35.22 -0.01
CA LEU A 225 -14.50 34.20 0.56
C LEU A 225 -15.38 34.77 1.67
N ASN A 226 -14.81 35.67 2.46
CA ASN A 226 -15.51 36.48 3.45
C ASN A 226 -14.68 37.74 3.74
N LYS A 227 -15.03 38.51 4.78
CA LYS A 227 -14.31 39.74 5.15
C LYS A 227 -12.83 39.53 5.56
N VAL A 228 -12.39 38.30 5.77
CA VAL A 228 -11.09 37.95 6.36
C VAL A 228 -10.29 36.97 5.49
N LYS A 229 -10.96 36.07 4.76
CA LYS A 229 -10.33 35.00 3.99
C LYS A 229 -10.49 35.24 2.49
N SER A 230 -9.42 35.02 1.77
CA SER A 230 -9.40 34.98 0.31
C SER A 230 -9.19 33.55 -0.19
N GLY A 231 -9.85 33.24 -1.29
CA GLY A 231 -9.56 32.08 -2.14
C GLY A 231 -8.80 32.53 -3.38
N TYR A 232 -8.12 31.60 -4.04
CA TYR A 232 -7.38 31.84 -5.27
C TYR A 232 -7.83 30.81 -6.30
N ILE A 233 -8.26 31.29 -7.45
CA ILE A 233 -8.78 30.49 -8.57
C ILE A 233 -7.93 30.72 -9.82
N LYS A 234 -8.21 29.96 -10.89
CA LYS A 234 -7.58 30.14 -12.20
C LYS A 234 -7.70 31.60 -12.67
N GLY A 235 -6.57 32.20 -13.07
CA GLY A 235 -6.54 33.56 -13.60
C GLY A 235 -6.76 33.65 -15.10
N ASP A 236 -7.14 34.84 -15.59
CA ASP A 236 -7.55 35.06 -16.98
C ASP A 236 -6.42 34.86 -18.00
N LYS A 237 -5.16 35.01 -17.57
CA LYS A 237 -4.00 34.78 -18.45
C LYS A 237 -3.53 33.33 -18.47
N PHE A 238 -4.10 32.46 -17.63
CA PHE A 238 -3.66 31.06 -17.51
C PHE A 238 -3.79 30.31 -18.84
N ASP A 239 -4.95 30.41 -19.51
CA ASP A 239 -5.18 29.67 -20.76
C ASP A 239 -4.29 30.18 -21.91
N ARG A 240 -3.98 31.49 -21.94
CA ARG A 240 -3.02 32.06 -22.91
C ARG A 240 -1.59 31.61 -22.66
N MET A 241 -1.17 31.56 -21.39
CA MET A 241 0.14 31.00 -21.01
C MET A 241 0.26 29.54 -21.45
N MET A 242 -0.81 28.75 -21.33
CA MET A 242 -0.82 27.36 -21.79
C MET A 242 -0.63 27.19 -23.30
N GLU A 243 -1.07 28.16 -24.12
CA GLU A 243 -0.85 28.14 -25.57
C GLU A 243 0.63 28.30 -25.93
N THR A 244 1.40 29.05 -25.12
CA THR A 244 2.84 29.26 -25.33
C THR A 244 3.73 28.10 -24.91
N LEU A 245 3.16 27.11 -24.21
CA LEU A 245 3.86 25.91 -23.70
C LEU A 245 3.63 24.66 -24.57
N LYS A 246 2.90 24.78 -25.69
CA LYS A 246 2.68 23.72 -26.68
C LYS A 246 3.79 23.68 -27.71
#